data_AF-S4AD53-F1
#
_entry.id   AF-S4AD53-F1
#
_cell.length_a   1.000
_cell.length_b   1.000
_cell.length_c   1.000
_cell.angle_alpha   90.00
_cell.angle_beta   90.00
_cell.angle_gamma   90.00
#
_symmetry.space_group_name_H-M   'P 1'
#
loop_
_entity.id
_entity.type
_entity.pdbx_description
1 polymer ?
#
loop_
_entity_poly.entity_id
_entity_poly.type
_entity_poly.pdbx_seq_one_letter_code
_entity_poly.pdbx_strand_id
1 'polypeptide(L)' 'MVTHDPVAASYADRVIFLADGRIVDEMIQPTAERVLDRMKHFDAKGRTS' A
#
# COMPACT_ATOMS: atom_id res chain seq x y z
N MET A 1 -10.64 1.25 -6.64
CA MET A 1 -10.24 2.64 -6.31
C MET A 1 -8.72 2.69 -6.20
N VAL A 2 -8.09 3.82 -6.50
CA VAL A 2 -6.65 4.06 -6.25
C VAL A 2 -6.54 5.21 -5.26
N THR A 3 -5.77 5.04 -4.19
CA THR A 3 -5.57 6.06 -3.15
C THR A 3 -4.21 5.89 -2.49
N HIS A 4 -3.66 6.98 -1.97
CA HIS A 4 -2.50 6.98 -1.06
C HIS A 4 -2.93 7.20 0.40
N ASP A 5 -4.23 7.31 0.67
CA ASP A 5 -4.73 7.40 2.04
C ASP A 5 -4.92 5.99 2.63
N PRO A 6 -4.18 5.63 3.70
CA PRO A 6 -4.33 4.34 4.36
C PRO A 6 -5.71 4.15 5.03
N VAL A 7 -6.38 5.22 5.45
CA VAL A 7 -7.71 5.14 6.07
C VAL A 7 -8.73 4.72 5.01
N ALA A 8 -8.76 5.39 3.86
CA ALA A 8 -9.59 4.99 2.73
C ALA A 8 -9.33 3.54 2.28
N ALA A 9 -8.05 3.12 2.20
CA ALA A 9 -7.68 1.77 1.80
C ALA A 9 -8.14 0.69 2.80
N SER A 10 -8.23 1.02 4.09
CA SER A 10 -8.67 0.10 5.14
C SER A 10 -10.14 -0.32 5.05
N TYR A 11 -10.95 0.41 4.29
CA TYR A 11 -12.35 0.04 4.05
C TYR A 11 -12.53 -1.02 2.96
N ALA A 12 -11.48 -1.33 2.19
CA ALA A 12 -11.54 -2.38 1.18
C ALA A 12 -11.36 -3.77 1.81
N ASP A 13 -11.87 -4.81 1.15
CA ASP A 13 -11.57 -6.20 1.56
C ASP A 13 -10.12 -6.60 1.27
N ARG A 14 -9.52 -5.97 0.25
CA ARG A 14 -8.16 -6.22 -0.23
C ARG A 14 -7.50 -4.95 -0.77
N VAL A 15 -6.23 -4.77 -0.44
CA VAL A 15 -5.35 -3.73 -0.99
C VAL A 15 -4.27 -4.39 -1.85
N ILE A 16 -4.00 -3.81 -3.02
CA ILE A 16 -2.90 -4.20 -3.91
C ILE A 16 -1.88 -3.08 -3.93
N PHE A 17 -0.61 -3.41 -3.74
CA PHE A 17 0.49 -2.46 -3.82
C PHE A 17 1.17 -2.58 -5.17
N LEU A 18 1.31 -1.44 -5.86
CA LEU A 18 1.92 -1.34 -7.17
C LEU A 18 3.23 -0.56 -7.07
N ALA A 19 4.26 -1.04 -7.75
CA ALA A 19 5.51 -0.30 -8.00
C ALA A 19 6.00 -0.60 -9.42
N ASP A 20 6.43 0.43 -10.15
CA ASP A 20 6.92 0.32 -11.53
C ASP A 20 5.99 -0.46 -12.47
N GLY A 21 4.68 -0.23 -12.34
CA GLY A 21 3.66 -0.90 -13.15
C GLY A 21 3.44 -2.38 -12.82
N ARG A 22 4.04 -2.89 -11.74
CA ARG A 22 3.93 -4.29 -11.29
C ARG A 22 3.27 -4.38 -9.93
N ILE A 23 2.52 -5.46 -9.70
CA ILE A 23 2.05 -5.83 -8.37
C ILE A 23 3.23 -6.35 -7.58
N VAL A 24 3.52 -5.70 -6.45
CA VAL A 24 4.64 -6.04 -5.59
C VAL A 24 4.19 -6.60 -4.24
N ASP A 25 2.94 -6.39 -3.86
CA ASP A 25 2.36 -6.98 -2.66
C ASP A 25 0.83 -6.91 -2.64
N GLU A 26 0.23 -7.63 -1.71
CA GLU A 26 -1.19 -7.57 -1.39
C GLU A 26 -1.47 -7.69 0.10
N MET A 27 -2.61 -7.15 0.53
CA MET A 27 -3.07 -7.24 1.91
C MET A 27 -4.57 -7.56 1.95
N ILE A 28 -4.89 -8.70 2.56
CA ILE A 28 -6.26 -9.12 2.87
C ILE A 28 -6.65 -8.60 4.26
N GLN A 29 -7.91 -8.19 4.42
CA GLN A 29 -8.42 -7.59 5.66
C GLN A 29 -7.51 -6.44 6.13
N PRO A 30 -7.39 -5.37 5.31
CA PRO A 30 -6.50 -4.26 5.59
C PRO A 30 -6.95 -3.49 6.83
N THR A 31 -5.97 -2.97 7.58
CA THR A 31 -6.20 -1.94 8.60
C THR A 31 -5.38 -0.70 8.22
N ALA A 32 -5.82 0.49 8.63
CA ALA A 32 -5.12 1.72 8.29
C ALA A 32 -3.66 1.71 8.75
N GLU A 33 -3.39 1.16 9.94
CA GLU A 33 -2.04 0.99 10.47
C GLU A 33 -1.16 0.10 9.59
N ARG A 34 -1.65 -1.08 9.21
CA ARG A 34 -0.90 -2.03 8.37
C ARG A 34 -0.62 -1.46 6.98
N VAL A 35 -1.60 -0.75 6.39
CA VAL A 35 -1.42 -0.10 5.09
C VAL A 35 -0.37 1.00 5.19
N LEU A 36 -0.44 1.87 6.20
CA LEU A 36 0.53 2.95 6.41
C LEU A 36 1.95 2.40 6.59
N ASP A 37 2.10 1.38 7.43
CA ASP A 37 3.39 0.72 7.64
C ASP A 37 3.95 0.18 6.33
N ARG A 38 3.12 -0.52 5.54
CA ARG A 38 3.54 -1.04 4.25
C ARG A 38 3.95 0.04 3.26
N MET A 39 3.27 1.19 3.23
CA MET A 39 3.62 2.31 2.36
C MET A 39 5.00 2.89 2.70
N LYS A 40 5.32 3.07 3.99
CA LYS A 40 6.64 3.58 4.44
C LYS A 40 7.79 2.71 3.92
N HIS A 41 7.60 1.40 3.87
CA HIS A 41 8.59 0.46 3.36
C HIS A 41 8.87 0.65 1.84
N PHE A 42 7.91 1.16 1.07
CA PHE A 42 8.10 1.42 -0.36
C PHE A 42 8.67 2.82 -0.64
N ASP A 43 8.26 3.84 0.13
CA ASP A 43 8.82 5.19 0.01
C ASP A 43 10.34 5.21 0.25
N ALA A 44 10.82 4.40 1.19
CA ALA A 44 12.24 4.25 1.46
C ALA A 44 13.02 3.59 0.31
N LYS A 45 12.37 2.71 -0.47
CA LYS A 45 12.97 2.00 -1.62
C LYS A 45 12.94 2.83 -2.90
N GLY A 46 11.95 3.70 -3.08
CA GLY A 46 11.82 4.56 -4.27
C GLY A 46 12.77 5.75 -4.31
N ARG A 47 13.37 6.15 -3.17
CA ARG A 47 14.31 7.28 -3.08
C ARG A 47 15.77 6.93 -3.39
N THR A 48 16.08 5.65 -3.58
CA THR A 48 17.45 5.16 -3.82
C THR A 48 17.74 4.87 -5.30
N SER A 49 17.00 5.45 -6.23
CA SER A 49 17.22 5.32 -7.68
C SER A 49 17.48 6.66 -8.34
#